data_AF-A0A3N5BB78-F1
#
_entry.id   AF-A0A3N5BB78-F1
#
_cell.length_a   1.000
_cell.length_b   1.000
_cell.length_c   1.000
_cell.angle_alpha   90.00
_cell.angle_beta   90.00
_cell.angle_gamma   90.00
#
_symmetry.space_group_name_H-M   'P 1'
#
loop_
_entity.id
_entity.type
_entity.pdbx_description
1 polymer ?
#
loop_
_entity_poly.entity_id
_entity_poly.type
_entity_poly.pdbx_seq_one_letter_code
_entity_poly.pdbx_strand_id
1 'polypeptide(L)'
;MANYSVGVEALKRFNGGTSNYEDNKFAKFSSGTEYTVKVLGEADVMSARTYSHFNNPRITTFTAKEPSSVHKDSDGNFVYDNPTPWDIVSQAMYDKSKENRDEFAQKGYAVSAKTRYAFGFYDLDAEDFIIIDLTANQAKEVYEEISKHGEKLGQRIFKLSKTGKGTNTKVSLDVVFPGDETDKQKEAFENAPDEFPTTKFEGLYFEKSTEEMKKDLVAMGYKLEDFGIEPPKEDDNKDLAEDELPF
;
A
#
# COMPACT_ATOMS: atom_id res chain seq x y z
N MET A 1 1.58 -12.54 14.20
CA MET A 1 1.04 -12.91 12.87
C MET A 1 1.65 -11.94 11.86
N ALA A 2 2.02 -12.40 10.65
CA ALA A 2 2.66 -11.52 9.67
C ALA A 2 1.69 -10.44 9.17
N ASN A 3 2.19 -9.20 9.01
CA ASN A 3 1.46 -8.02 8.53
C ASN A 3 1.06 -8.06 7.05
N TYR A 4 1.47 -9.13 6.37
CA TYR A 4 1.34 -9.30 4.94
C TYR A 4 0.96 -10.74 4.58
N SER A 5 0.29 -10.89 3.44
CA SER A 5 0.09 -12.19 2.78
C SER A 5 0.75 -12.15 1.41
N VAL A 6 1.17 -13.31 0.91
CA VAL A 6 1.79 -13.46 -0.41
C VAL A 6 0.97 -14.40 -1.28
N GLY A 7 1.09 -14.27 -2.60
CA GLY A 7 0.48 -15.20 -3.55
C GLY A 7 -1.04 -15.16 -3.57
N VAL A 8 -1.64 -16.34 -3.69
CA VAL A 8 -3.11 -16.51 -3.78
C VAL A 8 -3.85 -15.90 -2.57
N GLU A 9 -3.24 -15.90 -1.40
CA GLU A 9 -3.81 -15.28 -0.19
C GLU A 9 -3.78 -13.75 -0.22
N ALA A 10 -2.89 -13.14 -1.02
CA ALA A 10 -2.95 -11.70 -1.30
C ALA A 10 -4.09 -11.39 -2.26
N LEU A 11 -4.23 -12.15 -3.35
CA LEU A 11 -5.24 -11.94 -4.40
C LEU A 11 -6.70 -11.93 -3.86
N LYS A 12 -6.96 -12.62 -2.75
CA LYS A 12 -8.29 -12.66 -2.13
C LYS A 12 -8.75 -11.35 -1.47
N ARG A 13 -7.90 -10.33 -1.33
CA ARG A 13 -8.12 -9.23 -0.36
C ARG A 13 -8.51 -7.85 -0.93
N PHE A 14 -8.83 -7.72 -2.22
CA PHE A 14 -8.91 -6.40 -2.90
C PHE A 14 -9.85 -5.39 -2.20
N ASN A 15 -9.31 -4.47 -1.37
CA ASN A 15 -9.96 -3.24 -0.84
C ASN A 15 -8.91 -2.11 -0.58
N GLY A 16 -9.07 -0.90 -1.16
CA GLY A 16 -7.93 -0.07 -1.65
C GLY A 16 -7.30 1.08 -0.82
N GLY A 17 -6.40 1.85 -1.47
CA GLY A 17 -5.66 3.06 -1.01
C GLY A 17 -4.32 3.29 -1.77
N THR A 18 -3.85 4.52 -2.05
CA THR A 18 -2.63 4.90 -2.86
C THR A 18 -1.44 5.37 -2.01
N SER A 19 -0.19 5.39 -2.53
CA SER A 19 1.06 5.81 -1.82
C SER A 19 1.97 6.67 -2.72
N ASN A 20 2.91 7.38 -2.09
CA ASN A 20 4.11 8.02 -2.67
C ASN A 20 5.11 8.34 -1.53
N TYR A 21 6.38 7.85 -1.57
CA TYR A 21 7.67 8.56 -1.31
C TYR A 21 8.90 7.61 -1.13
N GLU A 22 10.08 8.20 -0.90
CA GLU A 22 11.39 8.03 -1.58
C GLU A 22 12.44 7.04 -1.01
N ASP A 23 12.18 6.29 0.07
CA ASP A 23 13.14 5.26 0.56
C ASP A 23 12.64 3.83 0.34
N ASN A 24 11.59 3.68 -0.45
CA ASN A 24 10.96 2.39 -0.65
C ASN A 24 11.72 1.53 -1.65
N LYS A 25 11.82 0.23 -1.35
CA LYS A 25 12.16 -0.82 -2.33
C LYS A 25 11.15 -0.92 -3.51
N PHE A 26 10.15 -0.02 -3.56
CA PHE A 26 9.18 0.09 -4.64
C PHE A 26 9.75 0.93 -5.78
N ALA A 27 9.53 0.48 -7.01
CA ALA A 27 9.81 1.29 -8.18
C ALA A 27 8.88 2.50 -8.24
N LYS A 28 9.43 3.65 -8.67
CA LYS A 28 8.71 4.91 -8.73
C LYS A 28 7.64 4.86 -9.82
N PHE A 29 6.39 4.66 -9.40
CA PHE A 29 5.26 4.57 -10.33
C PHE A 29 4.32 5.77 -10.20
N SER A 30 4.76 6.93 -10.70
CA SER A 30 3.97 8.16 -10.78
C SER A 30 3.11 8.21 -12.03
N SER A 31 2.10 9.09 -12.08
CA SER A 31 1.37 9.29 -13.34
C SER A 31 2.32 9.78 -14.44
N GLY A 32 2.20 9.21 -15.63
CA GLY A 32 3.10 9.41 -16.76
C GLY A 32 4.27 8.43 -16.79
N THR A 33 4.42 7.57 -15.77
CA THR A 33 5.42 6.50 -15.77
C THR A 33 4.92 5.31 -16.56
N GLU A 34 5.83 4.72 -17.35
CA GLU A 34 5.64 3.48 -18.07
C GLU A 34 6.85 2.58 -17.83
N TYR A 35 6.62 1.27 -17.76
CA TYR A 35 7.64 0.23 -17.69
C TYR A 35 7.34 -0.84 -18.74
N THR A 36 8.38 -1.31 -19.43
CA THR A 36 8.29 -2.50 -20.28
C THR A 36 8.70 -3.70 -19.44
N VAL A 37 7.78 -4.62 -19.17
CA VAL A 37 7.96 -5.65 -18.15
C VAL A 37 7.64 -7.05 -18.65
N LYS A 38 8.30 -8.05 -18.06
CA LYS A 38 7.88 -9.45 -18.05
C LYS A 38 7.12 -9.74 -16.76
N VAL A 39 5.98 -10.41 -16.87
CA VAL A 39 5.24 -10.97 -15.75
C VAL A 39 5.72 -12.41 -15.56
N LEU A 40 6.28 -12.71 -14.39
CA LEU A 40 6.93 -14.00 -14.12
C LEU A 40 5.92 -15.06 -13.64
N GLY A 41 4.95 -14.66 -12.83
CA GLY A 41 3.88 -15.52 -12.35
C GLY A 41 2.57 -14.77 -12.08
N GLU A 42 1.46 -15.51 -12.10
CA GLU A 42 0.12 -14.96 -11.84
C GLU A 42 -0.07 -14.48 -10.40
N ALA A 43 0.75 -14.99 -9.49
CA ALA A 43 0.64 -14.79 -8.05
C ALA A 43 1.87 -14.07 -7.46
N ASP A 44 2.64 -13.34 -8.27
CA ASP A 44 3.78 -12.54 -7.81
C ASP A 44 3.32 -11.24 -7.16
N VAL A 45 2.57 -11.39 -6.07
CA VAL A 45 1.93 -10.29 -5.36
C VAL A 45 1.95 -10.52 -3.85
N MET A 46 2.18 -9.43 -3.11
CA MET A 46 2.02 -9.36 -1.67
C MET A 46 0.92 -8.35 -1.33
N SER A 47 0.12 -8.64 -0.31
CA SER A 47 -0.82 -7.66 0.25
C SER A 47 -0.45 -7.31 1.68
N ALA A 48 -0.58 -6.05 2.05
CA ALA A 48 -0.35 -5.57 3.40
C ALA A 48 -1.50 -4.67 3.87
N ARG A 49 -1.84 -4.77 5.16
CA ARG A 49 -2.77 -3.84 5.82
C ARG A 49 -1.98 -2.63 6.27
N THR A 50 -2.26 -1.47 5.70
CA THR A 50 -1.48 -0.26 5.91
C THR A 50 -2.32 0.90 6.42
N TYR A 51 -1.66 1.87 7.04
CA TYR A 51 -2.22 3.13 7.51
C TYR A 51 -1.42 4.28 6.89
N SER A 52 -2.06 5.43 6.69
CA SER A 52 -1.43 6.61 6.10
C SER A 52 -2.33 7.84 6.25
N HIS A 53 -1.74 9.04 6.25
CA HIS A 53 -2.49 10.29 6.16
C HIS A 53 -1.83 11.25 5.17
N PHE A 54 -2.57 11.71 4.17
CA PHE A 54 -2.02 12.51 3.06
C PHE A 54 -2.13 14.03 3.26
N ASN A 55 -2.92 14.47 4.24
CA ASN A 55 -3.07 15.89 4.57
C ASN A 55 -2.05 16.30 5.65
N ASN A 56 -2.13 17.53 6.17
CA ASN A 56 -1.20 18.02 7.19
C ASN A 56 -1.65 17.60 8.61
N PRO A 57 -0.81 16.90 9.41
CA PRO A 57 0.54 16.43 9.12
C PRO A 57 0.56 15.19 8.22
N ARG A 58 1.46 15.17 7.24
CA ARG A 58 1.55 14.03 6.31
C ARG A 58 2.20 12.84 7.00
N ILE A 59 1.46 11.74 7.12
CA ILE A 59 1.94 10.47 7.67
C ILE A 59 2.15 9.47 6.53
N THR A 60 3.40 9.11 6.30
CA THR A 60 3.82 8.10 5.31
C THR A 60 3.13 6.76 5.56
N THR A 61 2.90 5.99 4.50
CA THR A 61 2.31 4.65 4.60
C THR A 61 3.14 3.73 5.51
N PHE A 62 2.49 3.06 6.45
CA PHE A 62 3.12 2.15 7.41
C PHE A 62 2.22 0.94 7.71
N THR A 63 2.80 -0.12 8.28
CA THR A 63 2.07 -1.25 8.90
C THR A 63 2.20 -1.18 10.42
N ALA A 64 1.23 -1.72 11.16
CA ALA A 64 1.33 -1.80 12.61
C ALA A 64 2.20 -3.00 13.01
N LYS A 65 3.13 -2.84 13.97
CA LYS A 65 3.89 -3.98 14.55
C LYS A 65 2.95 -5.01 15.18
N GLU A 66 1.86 -4.54 15.77
CA GLU A 66 0.79 -5.34 16.34
C GLU A 66 -0.50 -5.06 15.55
N PRO A 67 -0.73 -5.76 14.42
CA PRO A 67 -1.88 -5.51 13.58
C PRO A 67 -3.18 -5.99 14.22
N SER A 68 -4.27 -5.31 13.90
CA SER A 68 -5.61 -5.83 14.14
C SER A 68 -5.95 -6.96 13.15
N SER A 69 -6.71 -7.94 13.60
CA SER A 69 -7.43 -8.85 12.70
C SER A 69 -8.87 -8.39 12.54
N VAL A 70 -9.41 -8.54 11.33
CA VAL A 70 -10.80 -8.18 11.04
C VAL A 70 -11.54 -9.40 10.56
N HIS A 71 -12.69 -9.66 11.17
CA HIS A 71 -13.64 -10.68 10.76
C HIS A 71 -15.04 -10.08 10.67
N LYS A 72 -16.01 -10.85 10.18
CA LYS A 72 -17.43 -10.46 10.21
C LYS A 72 -18.15 -11.25 11.30
N ASP A 73 -18.97 -10.58 12.09
CA ASP A 73 -19.88 -11.25 13.02
C ASP A 73 -21.06 -11.90 12.28
N SER A 74 -21.96 -12.53 13.04
CA SER A 74 -23.17 -13.17 12.53
C SER A 74 -24.12 -12.22 11.80
N ASP A 75 -24.05 -10.92 12.12
CA ASP A 75 -24.89 -9.86 11.54
C ASP A 75 -24.20 -9.18 10.33
N GLY A 76 -22.99 -9.62 9.99
CA GLY A 76 -22.20 -9.11 8.87
C GLY A 76 -21.41 -7.83 9.19
N ASN A 77 -21.37 -7.39 10.45
CA ASN A 77 -20.58 -6.24 10.87
C ASN A 77 -19.10 -6.61 10.96
N PHE A 78 -18.23 -5.67 10.63
CA PHE A 78 -16.80 -5.84 10.81
C PHE A 78 -16.44 -5.74 12.29
N VAL A 79 -15.83 -6.81 12.82
CA VAL A 79 -15.29 -6.88 14.17
C VAL A 79 -13.77 -6.90 14.07
N TYR A 80 -13.14 -6.07 14.90
CA TYR A 80 -11.69 -5.96 15.00
C TYR A 80 -11.22 -6.64 16.27
N ASP A 81 -10.41 -7.68 16.15
CA ASP A 81 -9.67 -8.22 17.29
C ASP A 81 -8.36 -7.46 17.44
N ASN A 82 -8.04 -7.09 18.68
CA ASN A 82 -6.87 -6.28 19.01
C ASN A 82 -6.76 -5.01 18.13
N PRO A 83 -7.78 -4.12 18.14
CA PRO A 83 -7.78 -2.94 17.27
C PRO A 83 -6.61 -2.02 17.60
N THR A 84 -5.94 -1.52 16.56
CA THR A 84 -4.92 -0.49 16.74
C THR A 84 -5.57 0.84 17.15
N PRO A 85 -4.82 1.80 17.71
CA PRO A 85 -5.35 3.13 17.99
C PRO A 85 -6.02 3.80 16.78
N TRP A 86 -5.47 3.57 15.57
CA TRP A 86 -6.05 4.08 14.33
C TRP A 86 -7.38 3.39 13.97
N ASP A 87 -7.49 2.08 14.18
CA ASP A 87 -8.75 1.36 13.96
C ASP A 87 -9.85 1.86 14.93
N ILE A 88 -9.50 2.09 16.20
CA ILE A 88 -10.43 2.61 17.22
C ILE A 88 -10.95 4.00 16.82
N VAL A 89 -10.05 4.94 16.47
CA VAL A 89 -10.44 6.29 16.04
C VAL A 89 -11.27 6.22 14.75
N SER A 90 -10.87 5.41 13.77
CA SER A 90 -11.60 5.24 12.52
C SER A 90 -13.03 4.77 12.75
N GLN A 91 -13.20 3.72 13.56
CA GLN A 91 -14.50 3.15 13.90
C GLN A 91 -15.39 4.18 14.63
N ALA A 92 -14.85 4.87 15.63
CA ALA A 92 -15.58 5.89 16.37
C ALA A 92 -16.04 7.05 15.47
N MET A 93 -15.22 7.46 14.49
CA MET A 93 -15.60 8.46 13.49
C MET A 93 -16.73 7.95 12.58
N TYR A 94 -16.66 6.71 12.12
CA TYR A 94 -17.76 6.13 11.35
C TYR A 94 -19.05 6.01 12.16
N ASP A 95 -18.98 5.68 13.44
CA ASP A 95 -20.16 5.62 14.30
C ASP A 95 -20.79 7.01 14.49
N LYS A 96 -19.98 8.05 14.74
CA LYS A 96 -20.45 9.46 14.76
C LYS A 96 -21.09 9.88 13.43
N SER A 97 -20.58 9.37 12.30
CA SER A 97 -21.11 9.69 10.97
C SER A 97 -22.52 9.17 10.71
N LYS A 98 -22.98 8.15 11.47
CA LYS A 98 -24.36 7.64 11.37
C LYS A 98 -25.38 8.68 11.83
N GLU A 99 -24.98 9.56 12.76
CA GLU A 99 -25.83 10.60 13.35
C GLU A 99 -25.64 11.96 12.67
N ASN A 100 -24.43 12.29 12.20
CA ASN A 100 -24.11 13.57 11.54
C ASN A 100 -23.22 13.33 10.30
N ARG A 101 -23.76 13.54 9.09
CA ARG A 101 -23.16 13.01 7.84
C ARG A 101 -22.07 13.89 7.22
N ASP A 102 -21.25 13.22 6.40
CA ASP A 102 -20.11 13.64 5.57
C ASP A 102 -18.78 13.94 6.27
N GLU A 103 -18.69 14.83 7.25
CA GLU A 103 -17.38 15.21 7.82
C GLU A 103 -16.73 14.07 8.63
N PHE A 104 -17.51 13.42 9.50
CA PHE A 104 -17.01 12.31 10.31
C PHE A 104 -16.67 11.08 9.46
N ALA A 105 -17.40 10.84 8.36
CA ALA A 105 -17.09 9.76 7.44
C ALA A 105 -15.73 10.00 6.74
N GLN A 106 -15.44 11.23 6.33
CA GLN A 106 -14.14 11.59 5.75
C GLN A 106 -13.00 11.46 6.77
N LYS A 107 -13.20 11.91 8.01
CA LYS A 107 -12.23 11.74 9.10
C LYS A 107 -11.96 10.27 9.40
N GLY A 108 -13.01 9.45 9.50
CA GLY A 108 -12.89 8.01 9.70
C GLY A 108 -12.15 7.32 8.56
N TYR A 109 -12.44 7.67 7.31
CA TYR A 109 -11.73 7.17 6.14
C TYR A 109 -10.26 7.61 6.09
N ALA A 110 -9.95 8.82 6.56
CA ALA A 110 -8.59 9.35 6.53
C ALA A 110 -7.63 8.59 7.47
N VAL A 111 -8.15 7.92 8.51
CA VAL A 111 -7.38 7.09 9.45
C VAL A 111 -7.71 5.60 9.36
N SER A 112 -8.57 5.19 8.42
CA SER A 112 -8.87 3.77 8.25
C SER A 112 -7.70 3.01 7.66
N ALA A 113 -7.52 1.78 8.12
CA ALA A 113 -6.62 0.82 7.50
C ALA A 113 -7.04 0.55 6.04
N LYS A 114 -6.05 0.43 5.16
CA LYS A 114 -6.21 0.23 3.72
C LYS A 114 -5.31 -0.90 3.26
N THR A 115 -5.83 -1.81 2.42
CA THR A 115 -5.01 -2.88 1.87
C THR A 115 -4.25 -2.39 0.65
N ARG A 116 -2.96 -2.67 0.64
CA ARG A 116 -2.02 -2.38 -0.45
C ARG A 116 -1.52 -3.65 -1.07
N TYR A 117 -1.17 -3.56 -2.35
CA TYR A 117 -0.72 -4.67 -3.17
C TYR A 117 0.61 -4.34 -3.80
N ALA A 118 1.63 -5.11 -3.46
CA ALA A 118 2.94 -5.04 -4.06
C ALA A 118 3.03 -6.12 -5.15
N PHE A 119 3.02 -5.73 -6.42
CA PHE A 119 3.25 -6.68 -7.53
C PHE A 119 4.73 -6.69 -7.92
N GLY A 120 5.28 -7.89 -8.08
CA GLY A 120 6.61 -8.12 -8.62
C GLY A 120 6.59 -8.23 -10.14
N PHE A 121 7.52 -7.54 -10.79
CA PHE A 121 7.75 -7.66 -12.24
C PHE A 121 9.26 -7.70 -12.52
N TYR A 122 9.63 -8.09 -13.73
CA TYR A 122 10.98 -7.91 -14.24
C TYR A 122 10.98 -6.81 -15.30
N ASP A 123 11.70 -5.72 -15.05
CA ASP A 123 11.84 -4.58 -15.96
C ASP A 123 12.83 -4.93 -17.07
N LEU A 124 12.40 -4.89 -18.32
CA LEU A 124 13.21 -5.26 -19.48
C LEU A 124 14.15 -4.14 -19.94
N ASP A 125 13.87 -2.89 -19.56
CA ASP A 125 14.74 -1.77 -19.88
C ASP A 125 15.92 -1.70 -18.88
N ALA A 126 15.62 -1.96 -17.60
CA ALA A 126 16.59 -1.95 -16.50
C ALA A 126 17.26 -3.31 -16.25
N GLU A 127 16.70 -4.41 -16.75
CA GLU A 127 17.16 -5.79 -16.49
C GLU A 127 17.23 -6.13 -14.99
N ASP A 128 16.24 -5.66 -14.21
CA ASP A 128 16.14 -5.91 -12.77
C ASP A 128 14.68 -6.10 -12.33
N PHE A 129 14.50 -6.71 -11.17
CA PHE A 129 13.20 -6.86 -10.53
C PHE A 129 12.70 -5.51 -10.00
N ILE A 130 11.46 -5.19 -10.34
CA ILE A 130 10.76 -4.03 -9.80
C ILE A 130 9.54 -4.47 -9.00
N ILE A 131 9.20 -3.69 -7.97
CA ILE A 131 7.99 -3.90 -7.19
C ILE A 131 7.12 -2.66 -7.29
N ILE A 132 5.86 -2.85 -7.63
CA ILE A 132 4.90 -1.77 -7.85
C ILE A 132 3.81 -1.84 -6.78
N ASP A 133 3.71 -0.76 -5.99
CA ASP A 133 2.71 -0.62 -4.94
C ASP A 133 1.41 -0.02 -5.48
N LEU A 134 0.32 -0.79 -5.38
CA LEU A 134 -0.98 -0.50 -5.97
C LEU A 134 -2.08 -0.45 -4.91
N THR A 135 -3.09 0.38 -5.19
CA THR A 135 -4.38 0.27 -4.49
C THR A 135 -5.07 -1.03 -4.88
N ALA A 136 -6.04 -1.50 -4.10
CA ALA A 136 -6.84 -2.64 -4.51
C ALA A 136 -7.54 -2.51 -5.87
N ASN A 137 -8.04 -1.32 -6.23
CA ASN A 137 -8.72 -1.16 -7.52
C ASN A 137 -7.72 -1.29 -8.67
N GLN A 138 -6.56 -0.64 -8.53
CA GLN A 138 -5.47 -0.74 -9.51
C GLN A 138 -4.90 -2.16 -9.57
N ALA A 139 -4.73 -2.81 -8.43
CA ALA A 139 -4.27 -4.18 -8.30
C ALA A 139 -5.22 -5.17 -8.96
N LYS A 140 -6.53 -4.94 -8.80
CA LYS A 140 -7.57 -5.74 -9.46
C LYS A 140 -7.49 -5.58 -10.98
N GLU A 141 -7.37 -4.35 -11.49
CA GLU A 141 -7.22 -4.10 -12.94
C GLU A 141 -5.98 -4.81 -13.51
N VAL A 142 -4.84 -4.72 -12.83
CA VAL A 142 -3.60 -5.40 -13.22
C VAL A 142 -3.76 -6.92 -13.18
N TYR A 143 -4.32 -7.46 -12.09
CA TYR A 143 -4.51 -8.90 -11.94
C TYR A 143 -5.49 -9.48 -12.96
N GLU A 144 -6.57 -8.75 -13.28
CA GLU A 144 -7.51 -9.16 -14.32
C GLU A 144 -6.82 -9.31 -15.67
N GLU A 145 -5.88 -8.41 -16.02
CA GLU A 145 -5.12 -8.56 -17.25
C GLU A 145 -4.14 -9.74 -17.18
N ILE A 146 -3.38 -9.89 -16.09
CA ILE A 146 -2.48 -11.03 -15.90
C ILE A 146 -3.24 -12.34 -16.07
N SER A 147 -4.41 -12.45 -15.43
CA SER A 147 -5.27 -13.64 -15.48
C SER A 147 -5.79 -13.96 -16.89
N LYS A 148 -6.06 -12.95 -17.72
CA LYS A 148 -6.48 -13.17 -19.13
C LYS A 148 -5.39 -13.84 -19.97
N HIS A 149 -4.12 -13.64 -19.61
CA HIS A 149 -2.97 -14.14 -20.37
C HIS A 149 -2.28 -15.35 -19.74
N GLY A 150 -2.76 -15.87 -18.61
CA GLY A 150 -2.16 -16.96 -17.80
C GLY A 150 -1.07 -17.81 -18.44
N GLU A 151 -1.42 -18.84 -19.21
CA GLU A 151 -0.46 -19.76 -19.86
C GLU A 151 0.50 -19.09 -20.85
N LYS A 152 0.19 -17.88 -21.30
CA LYS A 152 0.95 -17.08 -22.26
C LYS A 152 1.75 -15.95 -21.61
N LEU A 153 1.75 -15.82 -20.29
CA LEU A 153 2.50 -14.78 -19.58
C LEU A 153 4.00 -14.86 -19.91
N GLY A 154 4.57 -16.07 -19.89
CA GLY A 154 5.97 -16.33 -20.25
C GLY A 154 6.29 -16.15 -21.75
N GLN A 155 5.31 -15.78 -22.58
CA GLN A 155 5.49 -15.55 -24.03
C GLN A 155 5.20 -14.10 -24.42
N ARG A 156 4.86 -13.22 -23.47
CA ARG A 156 4.41 -11.87 -23.75
C ARG A 156 5.18 -10.84 -22.95
N ILE A 157 5.55 -9.78 -23.65
CA ILE A 157 6.01 -8.53 -23.04
C ILE A 157 4.78 -7.69 -22.74
N PHE A 158 4.80 -7.02 -21.59
CA PHE A 158 3.74 -6.13 -21.16
C PHE A 158 4.26 -4.71 -20.99
N LYS A 159 3.38 -3.74 -21.20
CA LYS A 159 3.58 -2.35 -20.88
C LYS A 159 2.75 -2.03 -19.66
N LEU A 160 3.43 -1.78 -18.54
CA LEU A 160 2.81 -1.31 -17.31
C LEU A 160 2.82 0.22 -17.32
N SER A 161 1.65 0.86 -17.27
CA SER A 161 1.53 2.33 -17.32
C SER A 161 0.62 2.88 -16.23
N LYS A 162 0.89 4.11 -15.81
CA LYS A 162 0.02 4.85 -14.89
C LYS A 162 -0.34 6.19 -15.50
N THR A 163 -1.64 6.46 -15.59
CA THR A 163 -2.16 7.70 -16.19
C THR A 163 -3.21 8.36 -15.31
N GLY A 164 -3.42 9.67 -15.50
CA GLY A 164 -4.47 10.42 -14.79
C GLY A 164 -3.96 11.23 -13.59
N LYS A 165 -4.87 11.94 -12.92
CA LYS A 165 -4.55 12.80 -11.77
C LYS A 165 -5.57 12.62 -10.65
N GLY A 166 -5.09 12.68 -9.41
CA GLY A 166 -5.93 12.58 -8.22
C GLY A 166 -6.72 11.28 -8.20
N THR A 167 -8.04 11.38 -8.06
CA THR A 167 -8.98 10.24 -8.02
C THR A 167 -9.12 9.52 -9.36
N ASN A 168 -8.73 10.14 -10.48
CA ASN A 168 -8.84 9.58 -11.84
C ASN A 168 -7.55 8.85 -12.28
N THR A 169 -6.72 8.43 -11.33
CA THR A 169 -5.47 7.73 -11.63
C THR A 169 -5.74 6.26 -11.95
N LYS A 170 -5.41 5.82 -13.16
CA LYS A 170 -5.59 4.45 -13.65
C LYS A 170 -4.24 3.77 -13.85
N VAL A 171 -4.20 2.46 -13.63
CA VAL A 171 -3.03 1.63 -13.91
C VAL A 171 -3.45 0.60 -14.95
N SER A 172 -2.69 0.51 -16.03
CA SER A 172 -2.93 -0.43 -17.10
C SER A 172 -1.74 -1.36 -17.25
N LEU A 173 -2.02 -2.61 -17.53
CA LEU A 173 -1.06 -3.58 -18.04
C LEU A 173 -1.55 -3.94 -19.44
N ASP A 174 -0.77 -3.68 -20.47
CA ASP A 174 -1.16 -3.92 -21.86
C ASP A 174 -0.13 -4.82 -22.54
N VAL A 175 -0.56 -5.75 -23.39
CA VAL A 175 0.39 -6.56 -24.17
C VAL A 175 1.09 -5.69 -25.20
N VAL A 176 2.42 -5.78 -25.28
CA VAL A 176 3.20 -5.20 -26.37
C VAL A 176 3.05 -6.10 -27.59
N PHE A 177 2.64 -5.51 -28.74
CA PHE A 177 2.48 -6.29 -29.96
C PHE A 177 3.84 -6.72 -30.52
N PRO A 178 3.97 -7.95 -31.04
CA PRO A 178 5.23 -8.42 -31.60
C PRO A 178 5.76 -7.46 -32.68
N GLY A 179 6.99 -6.98 -32.48
CA GLY A 179 7.67 -6.02 -33.36
C GLY A 179 7.63 -4.56 -32.88
N ASP A 180 6.85 -4.25 -31.84
CA ASP A 180 6.87 -2.93 -31.18
C ASP A 180 7.96 -2.84 -30.11
N GLU A 181 8.46 -3.99 -29.63
CA GLU A 181 9.58 -4.07 -28.70
C GLU A 181 10.94 -3.85 -29.39
N THR A 182 11.87 -3.25 -28.66
CA THR A 182 13.26 -3.07 -29.12
C THR A 182 14.03 -4.39 -29.07
N ASP A 183 15.11 -4.51 -29.86
CA ASP A 183 15.98 -5.69 -29.84
C ASP A 183 16.57 -5.95 -28.44
N LYS A 184 16.88 -4.88 -27.69
CA LYS A 184 17.34 -4.99 -26.30
C LYS A 184 16.28 -5.62 -25.40
N GLN A 185 15.01 -5.20 -25.53
CA GLN A 185 13.92 -5.74 -24.72
C GLN A 185 13.62 -7.20 -25.05
N LYS A 186 13.78 -7.62 -26.32
CA LYS A 186 13.68 -9.03 -26.72
C LYS A 186 14.76 -9.87 -26.04
N GLU A 187 16.01 -9.44 -26.14
CA GLU A 187 17.14 -10.13 -25.52
C GLU A 187 17.00 -10.18 -23.99
N ALA A 188 16.60 -9.08 -23.36
CA ALA A 188 16.31 -9.03 -21.93
C ALA A 188 15.16 -9.97 -21.53
N PHE A 189 14.15 -10.13 -22.38
CA PHE A 189 13.02 -11.03 -22.13
C PHE A 189 13.44 -12.51 -22.18
N GLU A 190 14.27 -12.88 -23.15
CA GLU A 190 14.82 -14.23 -23.28
C GLU A 190 15.76 -14.59 -22.12
N ASN A 191 16.53 -13.61 -21.63
CA ASN A 191 17.45 -13.79 -20.49
C ASN A 191 16.79 -13.57 -19.13
N ALA A 192 15.54 -13.10 -19.10
CA ALA A 192 14.85 -12.80 -17.86
C ALA A 192 14.65 -14.08 -17.02
N PRO A 193 14.75 -13.99 -15.69
CA PRO A 193 14.44 -15.10 -14.80
C PRO A 193 13.05 -15.71 -15.05
N ASP A 194 12.82 -16.92 -14.55
CA ASP A 194 11.53 -17.60 -14.65
C ASP A 194 10.61 -17.32 -13.46
N GLU A 195 11.18 -16.97 -12.30
CA GLU A 195 10.43 -16.79 -11.05
C GLU A 195 10.79 -15.47 -10.36
N PHE A 196 9.79 -14.83 -9.74
CA PHE A 196 10.01 -13.67 -8.90
C PHE A 196 10.48 -14.09 -7.49
N PRO A 197 11.63 -13.60 -6.99
CA PRO A 197 12.11 -13.98 -5.67
C PRO A 197 11.26 -13.35 -4.57
N THR A 198 10.51 -14.17 -3.84
CA THR A 198 9.57 -13.75 -2.79
C THR A 198 10.23 -12.95 -1.66
N THR A 199 11.52 -13.16 -1.41
CA THR A 199 12.32 -12.38 -0.45
C THR A 199 12.38 -10.89 -0.78
N LYS A 200 12.15 -10.50 -2.05
CA LYS A 200 12.06 -9.08 -2.43
C LYS A 200 10.84 -8.39 -1.81
N PHE A 201 9.80 -9.12 -1.38
CA PHE A 201 8.65 -8.56 -0.66
C PHE A 201 8.93 -8.31 0.84
N GLU A 202 10.07 -8.72 1.37
CA GLU A 202 10.40 -8.52 2.78
C GLU A 202 10.79 -7.07 3.09
N GLY A 203 10.24 -6.52 4.18
CA GLY A 203 10.58 -5.17 4.65
C GLY A 203 10.18 -4.05 3.68
N LEU A 204 9.09 -4.25 2.93
CA LEU A 204 8.58 -3.24 1.99
C LEU A 204 7.93 -2.04 2.66
N TYR A 205 7.26 -2.26 3.79
CA TYR A 205 6.59 -1.21 4.53
C TYR A 205 7.29 -1.00 5.87
N PHE A 206 7.39 0.26 6.28
CA PHE A 206 7.85 0.62 7.61
C PHE A 206 6.82 0.19 8.66
N GLU A 207 7.29 -0.36 9.78
CA GLU A 207 6.42 -0.82 10.87
C GLU A 207 6.41 0.18 12.04
N LYS A 208 5.24 0.64 12.44
CA LYS A 208 5.05 1.49 13.63
C LYS A 208 4.57 0.70 14.83
N SER A 209 5.12 1.03 16.00
CA SER A 209 4.60 0.60 17.30
C SER A 209 3.29 1.33 17.65
N THR A 210 2.56 0.77 18.61
CA THR A 210 1.33 1.37 19.15
C THR A 210 1.56 2.80 19.65
N GLU A 211 2.70 3.09 20.28
CA GLU A 211 3.02 4.43 20.79
C GLU A 211 3.30 5.43 19.66
N GLU A 212 4.02 5.03 18.61
CA GLU A 212 4.23 5.88 17.42
C GLU A 212 2.91 6.18 16.71
N MET A 213 2.01 5.19 16.61
CA MET A 213 0.68 5.37 16.04
C MET A 213 -0.17 6.36 16.85
N LYS A 214 -0.09 6.34 18.19
CA LYS A 214 -0.75 7.31 19.07
C LYS A 214 -0.20 8.73 18.84
N LYS A 215 1.13 8.89 18.76
CA LYS A 215 1.77 10.18 18.50
C LYS A 215 1.29 10.79 17.18
N ASP A 216 1.17 9.99 16.12
CA ASP A 216 0.63 10.46 14.84
C ASP A 216 -0.80 10.99 14.98
N LEU A 217 -1.68 10.26 15.68
CA LEU A 217 -3.08 10.66 15.88
C LEU A 217 -3.19 11.97 16.67
N VAL A 218 -2.36 12.15 17.71
CA VAL A 218 -2.28 13.41 18.45
C VAL A 218 -1.80 14.54 17.54
N ALA A 219 -0.77 14.31 16.72
CA ALA A 219 -0.30 15.30 15.75
C ALA A 219 -1.36 15.66 14.69
N MET A 220 -2.25 14.71 14.36
CA MET A 220 -3.42 14.93 13.50
C MET A 220 -4.59 15.65 14.21
N GLY A 221 -4.44 15.98 15.49
CA GLY A 221 -5.42 16.74 16.28
C GLY A 221 -6.48 15.89 16.99
N TYR A 222 -6.31 14.57 17.05
CA TYR A 222 -7.21 13.71 17.83
C TYR A 222 -6.86 13.75 19.31
N LYS A 223 -7.86 14.00 20.15
CA LYS A 223 -7.77 13.82 21.61
C LYS A 223 -8.07 12.37 21.92
N LEU A 224 -7.04 11.57 22.19
CA LEU A 224 -7.15 10.11 22.34
C LEU A 224 -8.11 9.68 23.45
N GLU A 225 -8.23 10.48 24.51
CA GLU A 225 -9.13 10.25 25.64
C GLU A 225 -10.60 10.23 25.21
N ASP A 226 -10.98 11.01 24.18
CA ASP A 226 -12.34 11.02 23.61
C ASP A 226 -12.73 9.66 22.98
N PHE A 227 -11.75 8.78 22.79
CA PHE A 227 -11.87 7.45 22.21
C PHE A 227 -11.57 6.33 23.23
N GLY A 228 -11.33 6.67 24.50
CA GLY A 228 -10.94 5.70 25.53
C GLY A 228 -9.53 5.14 25.33
N ILE A 229 -8.65 5.86 24.62
CA ILE A 229 -7.26 5.48 24.37
C ILE A 229 -6.36 6.29 25.31
N GLU A 230 -5.47 5.62 26.03
CA GLU A 230 -4.45 6.31 26.83
C GLU A 230 -3.51 7.12 25.91
N PRO A 231 -3.20 8.38 26.27
CA PRO A 231 -2.23 9.20 25.55
C PRO A 231 -0.89 8.47 25.32
N PRO A 232 -0.11 8.86 24.30
CA PRO A 232 1.23 8.31 24.15
C PRO A 232 2.04 8.61 25.41
N LYS A 233 2.87 7.66 25.84
CA LYS A 233 3.83 7.93 26.91
C LYS A 233 4.73 9.08 26.47
N GLU A 234 4.92 10.08 27.34
CA GLU A 234 5.99 11.05 27.14
C GLU A 234 7.29 10.24 27.10
N ASP A 235 7.98 10.25 25.96
CA ASP A 235 9.39 9.87 25.98
C ASP A 235 10.10 10.96 26.77
N ASP A 236 10.84 10.58 27.81
CA ASP A 236 11.82 11.42 28.50
C ASP A 236 12.95 11.80 27.53
N ASN A 237 12.62 12.60 26.52
CA ASN A 237 13.58 13.25 25.65
C ASN A 237 13.17 14.71 25.45
N LYS A 238 12.97 15.40 26.58
CA LYS A 238 13.25 16.83 26.70
C LYS A 238 14.77 17.01 26.72
N ASP A 239 15.42 16.84 25.57
CA ASP A 239 16.82 17.25 25.38
C ASP A 239 17.06 17.54 23.88
N LEU A 240 16.33 18.53 23.37
CA LEU A 240 16.91 19.45 22.38
C LEU A 240 16.70 20.84 22.96
N ALA A 241 17.78 21.29 23.59
CA ALA A 241 17.95 22.53 24.32
C ALA A 241 17.22 23.71 23.68
N GLU A 242 16.38 24.35 24.50
CA GLU A 242 16.47 25.80 24.66
C GLU A 242 17.94 26.14 24.98
N ASP A 243 18.74 26.48 23.97
CA ASP A 243 19.82 27.45 24.08
C ASP A 243 20.49 27.70 22.71
N GLU A 244 20.73 28.98 22.43
CA GLU A 244 21.46 29.57 21.29
C GLU A 244 20.68 29.91 20.01
N LEU A 245 19.74 30.86 20.14
CA LEU A 245 19.56 31.89 19.11
C LEU A 245 20.47 33.08 19.44
N PRO A 246 21.60 33.30 18.73
CA PRO A 246 22.23 34.61 18.70
C PRO A 246 21.43 35.53 17.75
N PHE A 247 21.14 36.73 18.26
CA PHE A 247 20.44 37.86 17.64
C PHE A 247 20.86 38.17 16.20
#